data_AF-A0A7Y3C5X8-F1
#
_entry.id   AF-A0A7Y3C5X8-F1
#
_cell.length_a   1.000
_cell.length_b   1.000
_cell.length_c   1.000
_cell.angle_alpha   90.00
_cell.angle_beta   90.00
_cell.angle_gamma   90.00
#
_symmetry.space_group_name_H-M   'P 1'
#
loop_
_entity.id
_entity.type
_entity.pdbx_description
1 polymer ?
#
loop_
_entity_poly.entity_id
_entity_poly.type
_entity_poly.pdbx_seq_one_letter_code
_entity_poly.pdbx_strand_id
1 'polypeptide(L)'
;MRALVISGGGSKGAFAGGVAQFLIENQGRQYDMLLGTSTGSLLVSHLALKNIPKIYKIFTNVRQNDIFSVSPFVQRKRGNREYVSIDFMNSLW
;
A
#
# COMPACT_ATOMS: atom_id res chain seq x y z
N MET A 1 6.01 -24.36 -10.80
CA MET A 1 6.37 -22.95 -10.64
C MET A 1 5.11 -22.12 -10.41
N ARG A 2 5.04 -21.33 -9.34
CA ARG A 2 3.90 -20.47 -8.97
C ARG A 2 4.34 -19.02 -8.82
N ALA A 3 3.57 -18.09 -9.39
CA ALA A 3 3.80 -16.67 -9.25
C ALA A 3 2.67 -16.02 -8.43
N LEU A 4 3.03 -15.10 -7.54
CA LEU A 4 2.09 -14.18 -6.91
C LEU A 4 2.24 -12.81 -7.58
N VAL A 5 1.20 -12.37 -8.28
CA VAL A 5 1.17 -11.09 -9.01
C VAL A 5 0.24 -10.12 -8.29
N ILE A 6 0.78 -8.99 -7.84
CA ILE A 6 0.05 -7.97 -7.10
C ILE A 6 0.03 -6.67 -7.91
N SER A 7 -1.15 -6.27 -8.37
CA SER A 7 -1.33 -5.02 -9.10
C SER A 7 -1.19 -3.78 -8.20
N GLY A 8 -1.08 -2.62 -8.84
CA GLY A 8 -1.21 -1.33 -8.14
C GLY A 8 -2.64 -1.05 -7.69
N GLY A 9 -2.82 -0.04 -6.83
CA GLY A 9 -4.16 0.34 -6.39
C GLY A 9 -4.26 1.35 -5.25
N GLY A 10 -3.17 2.02 -4.88
CA GLY A 10 -3.16 2.99 -3.78
C GLY A 10 -3.52 2.33 -2.44
N SER A 11 -4.54 2.84 -1.76
CA SER A 11 -5.00 2.30 -0.48
C SER A 11 -5.46 0.84 -0.54
N LYS A 12 -5.82 0.32 -1.73
CA LYS A 12 -6.17 -1.10 -1.93
C LYS A 12 -5.00 -2.06 -1.70
N GLY A 13 -3.77 -1.55 -1.60
CA GLY A 13 -2.61 -2.36 -1.22
C GLY A 13 -2.74 -3.04 0.14
N ALA A 14 -3.43 -2.41 1.10
CA ALA A 14 -3.67 -3.04 2.41
C ALA A 14 -4.47 -4.35 2.29
N PHE A 15 -5.49 -4.35 1.43
CA PHE A 15 -6.27 -5.55 1.13
C PHE A 15 -5.41 -6.62 0.45
N ALA A 16 -4.64 -6.25 -0.58
CA ALA A 16 -3.76 -7.19 -1.28
C ALA A 16 -2.70 -7.81 -0.35
N GLY A 17 -2.14 -7.01 0.58
CA GLY A 17 -1.21 -7.47 1.61
C GLY A 17 -1.85 -8.51 2.54
N GLY A 18 -3.08 -8.27 3.00
CA GLY A 18 -3.82 -9.23 3.83
C GLY A 18 -4.13 -10.54 3.10
N VAL A 19 -4.52 -10.47 1.82
CA VAL A 19 -4.73 -11.67 0.99
C VAL A 19 -3.41 -12.44 0.81
N ALA A 20 -2.30 -11.75 0.53
CA ALA A 20 -0.99 -12.38 0.40
C ALA A 20 -0.55 -13.07 1.69
N GLN A 21 -0.73 -12.40 2.85
CA GLN A 21 -0.47 -12.97 4.16
C GLN A 21 -1.28 -14.25 4.37
N PHE A 22 -2.60 -14.21 4.17
CA PHE A 22 -3.46 -15.37 4.35
C PHE A 22 -3.05 -16.56 3.46
N LEU A 23 -2.73 -16.29 2.20
CA LEU A 23 -2.32 -17.34 1.26
C LEU A 23 -0.99 -18.00 1.67
N ILE A 24 -0.04 -17.24 2.22
CA ILE A 24 1.28 -17.74 2.61
C ILE A 24 1.24 -18.41 3.97
N GLU A 25 0.69 -17.74 4.99
CA GLU A 25 0.73 -18.19 6.39
C GLU A 25 -0.37 -19.20 6.71
N ASN A 26 -1.63 -18.93 6.31
CA ASN A 26 -2.76 -19.79 6.66
C ASN A 26 -2.99 -20.92 5.66
N GLN A 27 -2.76 -20.66 4.36
CA GLN A 27 -2.95 -21.65 3.29
C GLN A 27 -1.65 -22.35 2.89
N GLY A 28 -0.51 -21.99 3.50
CA GLY A 28 0.79 -22.62 3.25
C GLY A 28 1.30 -22.52 1.82
N ARG A 29 0.79 -21.58 1.01
CA ARG A 29 1.15 -21.50 -0.41
C ARG A 29 2.56 -20.95 -0.59
N GLN A 30 3.37 -21.71 -1.32
CA GLN A 30 4.70 -21.30 -1.75
C GLN A 30 4.62 -20.71 -3.16
N TYR A 31 5.39 -19.64 -3.38
CA TYR A 31 5.51 -18.95 -4.66
C TYR A 31 6.98 -18.80 -5.01
N ASP A 32 7.33 -19.14 -6.24
CA ASP A 32 8.69 -19.06 -6.78
C ASP A 32 8.98 -17.66 -7.33
N MET A 33 7.93 -16.91 -7.68
CA MET A 33 8.03 -15.57 -8.23
C MET A 33 7.06 -14.61 -7.54
N LEU A 34 7.54 -13.43 -7.21
CA LEU A 34 6.74 -12.34 -6.65
C LEU A 34 6.85 -11.14 -7.58
N LEU A 35 5.73 -10.71 -8.16
CA LEU A 35 5.69 -9.59 -9.12
C LEU A 35 4.72 -8.54 -8.62
N GLY A 36 5.13 -7.28 -8.66
CA GLY A 36 4.35 -6.17 -8.14
C GLY A 36 4.50 -4.92 -8.98
N THR A 37 3.41 -4.16 -9.14
CA THR A 37 3.41 -2.85 -9.81
C THR A 37 2.90 -1.76 -8.87
N SER A 38 3.57 -0.60 -8.82
CA SER A 38 3.20 0.52 -7.95
C SER A 38 3.10 0.06 -6.48
N THR A 39 1.94 0.19 -5.83
CA THR A 39 1.72 -0.30 -4.46
C THR A 39 2.06 -1.80 -4.30
N GLY A 40 1.82 -2.62 -5.32
CA GLY A 40 2.21 -4.02 -5.32
C GLY A 40 3.72 -4.22 -5.20
N SER A 41 4.53 -3.34 -5.79
CA SER A 41 6.00 -3.40 -5.72
C SER A 41 6.52 -3.21 -4.29
N LEU A 42 5.86 -2.37 -3.49
CA LEU A 42 6.15 -2.17 -2.07
C LEU A 42 5.80 -3.41 -1.23
N LEU A 43 4.78 -4.17 -1.63
CA LEU A 43 4.39 -5.40 -0.94
C LEU A 43 5.36 -6.55 -1.25
N VAL A 44 5.62 -6.82 -2.53
CA VAL A 44 6.39 -8.00 -2.95
C VAL A 44 7.82 -8.01 -2.45
N SER A 45 8.43 -6.84 -2.27
CA SER A 45 9.78 -6.69 -1.72
C SER A 45 9.85 -7.18 -0.26
N HIS A 46 8.87 -6.84 0.57
CA HIS A 46 8.79 -7.35 1.93
C HIS A 46 8.29 -8.80 2.02
N LEU A 47 7.43 -9.24 1.10
CA LEU A 47 6.98 -10.63 1.01
C LEU A 47 8.16 -11.57 0.66
N ALA A 48 9.04 -11.16 -0.25
CA ALA A 48 10.25 -11.91 -0.61
C ALA A 48 11.19 -12.10 0.59
N LEU A 49 11.25 -11.12 1.49
CA LEU A 49 12.01 -11.16 2.74
C LEU A 49 11.28 -11.91 3.86
N LYS A 50 10.09 -12.48 3.60
CA LYS A 50 9.20 -13.10 4.60
C LYS A 50 8.88 -12.16 5.79
N ASN A 51 8.87 -10.84 5.55
CA ASN A 51 8.62 -9.84 6.58
C ASN A 51 7.18 -9.29 6.51
N ILE A 52 6.23 -10.21 6.65
CA ILE A 52 4.79 -9.91 6.64
C ILE A 52 4.38 -8.95 7.78
N PRO A 53 4.93 -9.06 9.01
CA PRO A 53 4.58 -8.11 10.09
C PRO A 53 4.91 -6.64 9.75
N LYS A 54 6.01 -6.40 9.02
CA LYS A 54 6.37 -5.03 8.58
C LYS A 54 5.36 -4.49 7.57
N ILE A 55 4.91 -5.32 6.62
CA ILE A 55 3.86 -4.96 5.66
C ILE A 55 2.59 -4.56 6.41
N TYR A 56 2.12 -5.42 7.32
CA TYR A 56 0.92 -5.18 8.10
C TYR A 56 1.02 -3.83 8.82
N LYS A 57 2.14 -3.58 9.52
CA LYS A 57 2.36 -2.32 10.24
C LYS A 57 2.34 -1.10 9.31
N ILE A 58 3.03 -1.15 8.18
CA ILE A 58 3.07 -0.03 7.21
C ILE A 58 1.65 0.29 6.71
N PHE A 59 0.96 -0.72 6.17
CA PHE A 59 -0.33 -0.52 5.49
C PHE A 59 -1.50 -0.20 6.43
N THR A 60 -1.34 -0.38 7.74
CA THR A 60 -2.37 -0.06 8.74
C THR A 60 -2.08 1.19 9.56
N ASN A 61 -0.84 1.70 9.56
CA ASN A 61 -0.44 2.82 10.43
C ASN A 61 0.12 4.03 9.70
N VAL A 62 0.67 3.88 8.48
CA VAL A 62 1.23 5.02 7.74
C VAL A 62 0.11 5.94 7.25
N ARG A 63 0.28 7.23 7.53
CA ARG A 63 -0.63 8.33 7.16
C ARG A 63 0.09 9.27 6.18
N GLN A 64 -0.66 10.19 5.58
CA GLN A 64 -0.09 11.16 4.63
C GLN A 64 1.04 12.01 5.24
N ASN A 65 0.91 12.42 6.50
CA ASN A 65 1.93 13.22 7.19
C ASN A 65 3.22 12.44 7.47
N ASP A 66 3.19 11.10 7.42
CA ASP A 66 4.38 10.27 7.54
C ASP A 66 5.15 10.18 6.20
N ILE A 67 4.51 10.56 5.09
CA ILE A 67 5.05 10.45 3.72
C ILE A 67 5.46 11.83 3.18
N PHE A 68 4.59 12.83 3.33
CA PHE A 68 4.79 14.15 2.75
C PHE A 68 5.30 15.14 3.80
N SER A 69 6.54 15.62 3.62
CA SER A 69 7.07 16.75 4.40
C SER A 69 6.38 18.08 4.04
N VAL A 70 6.02 18.24 2.77
CA VAL A 70 5.16 19.30 2.25
C VAL A 70 4.06 18.64 1.41
N SER A 71 2.82 18.69 1.89
CA SER A 71 1.69 18.03 1.23
C SER A 71 0.95 19.00 0.31
N PRO A 72 0.76 18.67 -0.98
CA PRO A 72 -0.08 19.45 -1.88
C PRO A 72 -1.57 19.12 -1.70
N PHE A 73 -1.94 18.07 -0.96
CA PHE A 73 -3.32 17.62 -0.83
C PHE A 73 -4.04 18.32 0.33
N VAL A 74 -5.10 19.06 0.00
CA VAL A 74 -6.00 19.68 0.98
C VAL A 74 -7.30 18.89 1.03
N GLN A 75 -7.54 18.22 2.15
CA GLN A 75 -8.74 17.40 2.37
C GLN A 75 -9.81 18.21 3.09
N ARG A 76 -11.05 18.21 2.58
CA ARG A 76 -12.21 18.89 3.17
C ARG A 76 -13.39 17.94 3.23
N LYS A 77 -14.20 18.03 4.29
CA LYS A 77 -15.44 17.25 4.43
C LYS A 77 -16.64 18.17 4.40
N ARG A 78 -17.64 17.85 3.58
CA ARG A 78 -18.93 18.56 3.55
C ARG A 78 -20.06 17.54 3.60
N GLY A 79 -20.74 17.48 4.75
CA GLY A 79 -21.71 16.43 5.05
C GLY A 79 -21.06 15.04 5.00
N ASN A 80 -21.63 14.14 4.19
CA ASN A 80 -21.15 12.77 4.02
C ASN A 80 -20.16 12.58 2.86
N ARG A 81 -19.63 13.67 2.29
CA ARG A 81 -18.67 13.61 1.18
C ARG A 81 -17.34 14.22 1.58
N GLU A 82 -16.27 13.55 1.16
CA GLU A 82 -14.89 14.05 1.22
C GLU A 82 -14.50 14.64 -0.13
N TYR A 83 -13.75 15.73 -0.07
CA TYR A 83 -13.24 16.46 -1.21
C TYR A 83 -11.74 16.61 -1.03
N VAL A 84 -11.01 16.43 -2.12
CA VAL A 84 -9.56 16.65 -2.16
C VAL A 84 -9.30 17.74 -3.21
N SER A 85 -8.64 18.81 -2.79
CA SER A 85 -8.14 19.87 -3.67
C SER A 85 -6.61 19.94 -3.59
N ILE A 86 -6.00 20.62 -4.56
CA ILE A 86 -4.55 20.83 -4.60
C ILE A 86 -4.22 22.24 -4.11
N ASP A 87 -3.26 22.34 -3.19
CA ASP A 87 -2.53 23.57 -2.91
C ASP A 87 -1.38 23.70 -3.92
N PHE A 88 -1.54 24.62 -4.86
CA PHE A 88 -0.57 24.82 -5.93
C PHE A 88 0.74 25.44 -5.43
N MET A 89 0.75 26.18 -4.32
CA MET A 89 1.98 26.73 -3.75
C MET A 89 2.81 25.61 -3.13
N ASN A 90 2.17 24.70 -2.38
CA ASN A 90 2.84 23.51 -1.85
C ASN A 90 3.28 22.52 -2.94
N SER A 91 2.73 22.62 -4.15
CA SER A 91 3.15 21.78 -5.29
C SER A 91 4.43 22.28 -5.99
N LEU A 92 4.89 23.49 -5.68
CA LEU A 92 6.11 24.10 -6.23
C LEU A 92 7.35 23.86 -5.36
N TRP A 93 7.16 23.30 -4.17
CA TRP A 93 8.21 23.09 -3.17
C TRP A 93 8.83 21.70 -3.27
#